data_AF-A0A932SKF3-F1
#
_entry.id   AF-A0A932SKF3-F1
#
_cell.length_a   1.000
_cell.length_b   1.000
_cell.length_c   1.000
_cell.angle_alpha   90.00
_cell.angle_beta   90.00
_cell.angle_gamma   90.00
#
_symmetry.space_group_name_H-M   'P 1'
#
loop_
_entity.id
_entity.type
_entity.pdbx_description
1 polymer ?
#
loop_
_entity_poly.entity_id
_entity_poly.type
_entity_poly.pdbx_seq_one_letter_code
_entity_poly.pdbx_strand_id
1 'polypeptide(L)'
;MTARRLLAVLLLALLAAAALPRALEAQTTEADFYVAQAALDIDDKRYESALENLRRALALEPDHVEALYYTGVVHMAQRRPDEAIRFLERARARSPRDPAIALQLGYVFFAQERYDRAQPLLEEVFRAQPTQDGLGYYVGFMRYRNKDYQGALQAFRAGRSADPEIQGLAKLYSGLALAVLGLPAQASAELNEALRLAPGSAITGPAERLRDTVVASRQRERRFTAELRTGFFYDTNVPVLPNTDFNDPIIVPLRSARHDSFGELYGLRLDYTWLRTDQFEATAGYSFFGTNYNELTSFNLTDHLVSVAGNYKRALGTMPTQAGLQYSFDVIFLDQKEFLRRHTATATEAIVENDRNLTQFFLRFQNKNFVERNPRPARQEIRDADNYMAGFVHLFRFAQDKHFIKLGYQFDWDHAVGQNYEYNGSRFSAGGQYTLPWYAIRLKYDLDIHLRDYPGNNTLLPTYKAPFSPTRLPDTGPIHRFDREMLNVFRAELPLPLGLTLAAEVQMDDNASNIAVFDYKRTVNSLTLTWTY
;
A
#
# COMPACT_ATOMS: atom_id res chain seq x y z
N MET A 1 -15.88 -37.90 46.12
CA MET A 1 -15.38 -39.28 46.06
C MET A 1 -14.14 -39.33 45.20
N THR A 2 -12.93 -39.58 45.68
CA THR A 2 -12.34 -39.59 47.02
C THR A 2 -10.87 -39.90 46.75
N ALA A 3 -9.96 -39.36 47.56
CA ALA A 3 -8.52 -39.53 47.49
C ALA A 3 -8.00 -40.99 47.38
N ARG A 4 -8.88 -42.01 47.46
CA ARG A 4 -8.59 -43.41 47.17
C ARG A 4 -8.23 -43.70 45.69
N ARG A 5 -8.69 -42.93 44.70
CA ARG A 5 -8.26 -43.11 43.29
C ARG A 5 -6.86 -42.56 43.03
N LEU A 6 -6.49 -41.44 43.68
CA LEU A 6 -5.13 -40.90 43.61
C LEU A 6 -4.12 -41.78 44.33
N LEU A 7 -4.49 -42.38 45.47
CA LEU A 7 -3.62 -43.33 46.18
C LEU A 7 -3.43 -44.64 45.39
N ALA A 8 -4.47 -45.13 44.69
CA ALA A 8 -4.37 -46.32 43.85
C ALA A 8 -3.52 -46.09 42.58
N VAL A 9 -3.61 -44.90 41.96
CA VAL A 9 -2.77 -44.52 40.82
C VAL A 9 -1.31 -44.29 41.24
N LEU A 10 -1.07 -43.73 42.43
CA LEU A 10 0.28 -43.63 42.99
C LEU A 10 0.86 -45.00 43.36
N LEU A 11 0.05 -45.92 43.91
CA LEU A 11 0.51 -47.28 44.20
C LEU A 11 0.79 -48.08 42.92
N LEU A 12 -0.02 -47.90 41.86
CA LEU A 12 0.20 -48.51 40.54
C LEU A 12 1.41 -47.90 39.82
N ALA A 13 1.70 -46.61 39.99
CA ALA A 13 2.92 -45.98 39.49
C ALA A 13 4.17 -46.46 40.26
N LEU A 14 4.06 -46.67 41.58
CA LEU A 14 5.12 -47.24 42.42
C LEU A 14 5.37 -48.73 42.14
N LEU A 15 4.32 -49.51 41.82
CA LEU A 15 4.46 -50.92 41.40
C LEU A 15 4.94 -51.06 39.94
N ALA A 16 4.61 -50.13 39.05
CA ALA A 16 5.17 -50.09 37.69
C ALA A 16 6.64 -49.67 37.68
N ALA A 17 7.09 -48.85 38.64
CA ALA A 17 8.51 -48.55 38.84
C ALA A 17 9.32 -49.75 39.39
N ALA A 18 8.66 -50.72 40.04
CA ALA A 18 9.28 -51.94 40.58
C ALA A 18 9.33 -53.12 39.57
N ALA A 19 8.71 -52.98 38.39
CA ALA A 19 8.61 -54.04 37.38
C ALA A 19 9.19 -53.64 36.01
N LEU A 20 10.12 -52.68 35.98
CA LEU A 20 11.01 -52.51 34.84
C LEU A 20 12.10 -53.59 34.91
N PRO A 21 12.38 -54.32 33.82
CA PRO A 21 13.57 -55.16 33.76
C PRO A 21 14.79 -54.28 34.09
N ARG A 22 15.68 -54.78 34.96
CA ARG A 22 17.03 -54.24 35.18
C ARG A 22 17.72 -54.12 33.83
N ALA A 23 17.57 -52.98 33.18
CA ALA A 23 18.38 -52.56 32.07
C ALA A 23 19.65 -51.97 32.69
N LEU A 24 20.74 -52.73 32.53
CA LEU A 24 22.13 -52.39 32.80
C LEU A 24 22.39 -51.18 33.70
N GLU A 25 22.92 -51.43 34.89
CA GLU A 25 23.86 -50.51 35.54
C GLU A 25 25.03 -50.30 34.57
N ALA A 26 24.94 -49.27 33.72
CA ALA A 26 26.12 -48.70 33.10
C ALA A 26 26.92 -48.06 34.23
N GLN A 27 28.10 -48.60 34.52
CA GLN A 27 29.08 -47.91 35.36
C GLN A 27 29.34 -46.56 34.69
N THR A 28 28.88 -45.46 35.30
CA THR A 28 29.25 -44.11 34.86
C THR A 28 30.77 -44.03 34.96
N THR A 29 31.42 -43.90 33.81
CA THR A 29 32.87 -43.79 33.75
C THR A 29 33.30 -42.43 34.29
N GLU A 30 34.57 -42.30 34.69
CA GLU A 30 35.11 -41.00 35.06
C GLU A 30 35.04 -40.01 33.87
N ALA A 31 35.06 -40.50 32.63
CA ALA A 31 34.85 -39.69 31.43
C ALA A 31 33.41 -39.14 31.35
N ASP A 32 32.38 -39.94 31.62
CA ASP A 32 30.97 -39.51 31.65
C ASP A 32 30.74 -38.37 32.66
N PHE A 33 31.43 -38.42 33.81
CA PHE A 33 31.36 -37.35 34.82
C PHE A 33 31.86 -36.01 34.26
N TYR A 34 33.01 -36.00 33.60
CA TYR A 34 33.54 -34.79 32.97
C TYR A 34 32.67 -34.31 31.79
N VAL A 35 32.04 -35.22 31.04
CA VAL A 35 31.08 -34.86 29.98
C VAL A 35 29.84 -34.19 30.57
N ALA A 36 29.30 -34.71 31.68
CA ALA A 36 28.15 -34.11 32.37
C ALA A 36 28.49 -32.71 32.91
N GLN A 37 29.67 -32.52 33.49
CA GLN A 37 30.15 -31.19 33.90
C GLN A 37 30.27 -30.23 32.72
N ALA A 38 30.84 -30.69 31.60
CA ALA A 38 30.94 -29.88 30.39
C ALA A 38 29.57 -29.49 29.83
N ALA A 39 28.58 -30.38 29.85
CA ALA A 39 27.23 -30.06 29.40
C ALA A 39 26.59 -28.94 30.23
N LEU A 40 26.79 -28.95 31.55
CA LEU A 40 26.37 -27.85 32.43
C LEU A 40 27.12 -26.55 32.13
N ASP A 41 28.44 -26.63 31.92
CA ASP A 41 29.25 -25.46 31.55
C ASP A 41 28.82 -24.88 30.19
N ILE A 42 28.38 -25.70 29.24
CA ILE A 42 27.85 -25.28 27.93
C ILE A 42 26.54 -24.49 28.10
N ASP A 43 25.63 -24.98 28.95
CA ASP A 43 24.36 -24.30 29.26
C ASP A 43 24.61 -22.93 29.90
N ASP A 44 25.60 -22.85 30.79
CA ASP A 44 26.07 -21.59 31.41
C ASP A 44 26.94 -20.73 30.47
N LYS A 45 27.17 -21.15 29.23
CA LYS A 45 28.05 -20.49 28.23
C LYS A 45 29.51 -20.34 28.68
N ARG A 46 29.97 -21.15 29.63
CA ARG A 46 31.37 -21.22 30.12
C ARG A 46 32.20 -22.13 29.22
N TYR A 47 32.35 -21.73 27.96
CA TYR A 47 32.94 -22.55 26.89
C TYR A 47 34.37 -23.03 27.15
N GLU A 48 35.23 -22.20 27.76
CA GLU A 48 36.60 -22.61 28.09
C GLU A 48 36.63 -23.71 29.17
N SER A 49 35.78 -23.58 30.21
CA SER A 49 35.64 -24.61 31.24
C SER A 49 35.06 -25.90 30.67
N ALA A 50 34.07 -25.80 29.79
CA ALA A 50 33.53 -26.95 29.07
C ALA A 50 34.62 -27.67 28.27
N LEU A 51 35.45 -26.94 27.50
CA LEU A 51 36.56 -27.54 26.75
C LEU A 51 37.61 -28.20 27.66
N GLU A 52 37.88 -27.64 28.84
CA GLU A 52 38.80 -28.27 29.80
C GLU A 52 38.26 -29.61 30.30
N ASN A 53 36.98 -29.64 30.69
CA ASN A 53 36.30 -30.87 31.13
C ASN A 53 36.23 -31.91 29.99
N LEU A 54 35.87 -31.49 28.78
CA LEU A 54 35.85 -32.37 27.60
C LEU A 54 37.25 -32.90 27.25
N ARG A 55 38.31 -32.10 27.45
CA ARG A 55 39.69 -32.55 27.27
C ARG A 55 40.06 -33.63 28.28
N ARG A 56 39.62 -33.52 29.54
CA ARG A 56 39.82 -34.57 30.56
C ARG A 56 39.07 -35.84 30.20
N ALA A 57 37.81 -35.73 29.76
CA ALA A 57 37.03 -36.87 29.27
C ALA A 57 37.74 -37.58 28.10
N LEU A 58 38.22 -36.82 27.10
CA LEU A 58 38.93 -37.38 25.94
C LEU A 58 40.35 -37.88 26.26
N ALA A 59 40.95 -37.46 27.37
CA ALA A 59 42.22 -38.01 27.83
C ALA A 59 42.04 -39.40 28.47
N LEU A 60 40.92 -39.61 29.16
CA LEU A 60 40.53 -40.90 29.71
C LEU A 60 40.02 -41.85 28.61
N GLU A 61 39.16 -41.33 27.73
CA GLU A 61 38.53 -42.08 26.65
C GLU A 61 38.61 -41.31 25.33
N PRO A 62 39.67 -41.54 24.51
CA PRO A 62 39.93 -40.75 23.30
C PRO A 62 38.81 -40.72 22.27
N ASP A 63 37.96 -41.74 22.24
CA ASP A 63 36.86 -41.90 21.28
C ASP A 63 35.46 -41.85 21.94
N HIS A 64 35.36 -41.25 23.13
CA HIS A 64 34.08 -41.05 23.81
C HIS A 64 33.14 -40.18 22.98
N VAL A 65 32.03 -40.75 22.51
CA VAL A 65 31.16 -40.14 21.49
C VAL A 65 30.59 -38.80 21.94
N GLU A 66 30.03 -38.74 23.16
CA GLU A 66 29.43 -37.51 23.69
C GLU A 66 30.48 -36.41 23.93
N ALA A 67 31.67 -36.77 24.45
CA ALA A 67 32.76 -35.81 24.62
C ALA A 67 33.21 -35.23 23.27
N LEU A 68 33.33 -36.06 22.22
CA LEU A 68 33.63 -35.60 20.86
C LEU A 68 32.51 -34.69 20.32
N TYR A 69 31.25 -35.07 20.51
CA TYR A 69 30.09 -34.30 20.09
C TYR A 69 30.05 -32.91 20.75
N TYR A 70 30.12 -32.85 22.09
CA TYR A 70 30.09 -31.59 22.83
C TYR A 70 31.31 -30.71 22.54
N THR A 71 32.49 -31.30 22.30
CA THR A 71 33.67 -30.54 21.85
C THR A 71 33.38 -29.84 20.52
N GLY A 72 32.77 -30.56 19.57
CA GLY A 72 32.32 -29.99 18.31
C GLY A 72 31.30 -28.86 18.48
N VAL A 73 30.30 -29.04 19.34
CA VAL A 73 29.28 -28.03 19.65
C VAL A 73 29.92 -26.76 20.25
N VAL A 74 30.88 -26.90 21.16
CA VAL A 74 31.57 -25.75 21.76
C VAL A 74 32.39 -25.00 20.73
N HIS A 75 33.14 -25.70 19.86
CA HIS A 75 33.89 -25.04 18.78
C HIS A 75 32.97 -24.27 17.82
N MET A 76 31.77 -24.76 17.54
CA MET A 76 30.77 -24.01 16.78
C MET A 76 30.30 -22.75 17.50
N ALA A 77 30.00 -22.83 18.79
CA ALA A 77 29.63 -21.67 19.60
C ALA A 77 30.75 -20.61 19.63
N GLN A 78 32.02 -21.04 19.58
CA GLN A 78 33.19 -20.18 19.47
C GLN A 78 33.51 -19.69 18.04
N ARG A 79 32.63 -19.99 17.06
CA ARG A 79 32.82 -19.67 15.63
C ARG A 79 34.09 -20.27 15.02
N ARG A 80 34.45 -21.49 15.42
CA ARG A 80 35.60 -22.25 14.90
C ARG A 80 35.14 -23.53 14.18
N PRO A 81 34.53 -23.40 12.99
CA PRO A 81 33.86 -24.52 12.31
C PRO A 81 34.83 -25.63 11.86
N ASP A 82 36.08 -25.31 11.50
CA ASP A 82 37.07 -26.32 11.09
C ASP A 82 37.43 -27.27 12.24
N GLU A 83 37.55 -26.74 13.45
CA GLU A 83 37.81 -27.53 14.66
C GLU A 83 36.60 -28.39 14.99
N ALA A 84 35.39 -27.82 14.89
CA ALA A 84 34.15 -28.55 15.12
C ALA A 84 33.99 -29.75 14.18
N ILE A 85 34.29 -29.60 12.89
CA ILE A 85 34.23 -30.70 11.91
C ILE A 85 35.13 -31.86 12.34
N ARG A 86 36.36 -31.59 12.78
CA ARG A 86 37.31 -32.66 13.17
C ARG A 86 36.76 -33.53 14.29
N PHE A 87 36.12 -32.93 15.30
CA PHE A 87 35.55 -33.68 16.42
C PHE A 87 34.22 -34.35 16.05
N LEU A 88 33.34 -33.67 15.30
CA LEU A 88 32.05 -34.21 14.87
C LEU A 88 32.19 -35.35 13.85
N GLU A 89 33.17 -35.32 12.94
CA GLU A 89 33.45 -36.44 12.04
C GLU A 89 33.97 -37.67 12.80
N ARG A 90 34.79 -37.48 13.84
CA ARG A 90 35.21 -38.58 14.73
C ARG A 90 34.02 -39.14 15.51
N ALA A 91 33.15 -38.28 16.04
CA ALA A 91 31.93 -38.69 16.71
C ALA A 91 31.02 -39.49 15.75
N ARG A 92 30.84 -39.02 14.52
CA ARG A 92 30.04 -39.69 13.49
C ARG A 92 30.63 -41.03 13.06
N ALA A 93 31.96 -41.16 13.01
CA ALA A 93 32.61 -42.43 12.71
C ALA A 93 32.35 -43.50 13.79
N ARG A 94 32.20 -43.09 15.04
CA ARG A 94 31.87 -43.97 16.17
C ARG A 94 30.37 -44.24 16.32
N SER A 95 29.53 -43.26 15.98
CA SER A 95 28.07 -43.39 15.98
C SER A 95 27.45 -42.95 14.65
N PRO A 96 27.49 -43.80 13.60
CA PRO A 96 27.08 -43.42 12.24
C PRO A 96 25.59 -43.19 12.03
N ARG A 97 24.75 -43.49 13.04
CA ARG A 97 23.28 -43.37 12.97
C ARG A 97 22.70 -42.37 13.95
N ASP A 98 23.54 -41.63 14.67
CA ASP A 98 23.09 -40.62 15.62
C ASP A 98 22.59 -39.37 14.88
N PRO A 99 21.30 -39.03 14.99
CA PRO A 99 20.73 -37.86 14.31
C PRO A 99 21.23 -36.54 14.89
N ALA A 100 21.61 -36.47 16.17
CA ALA A 100 22.13 -35.25 16.78
C ALA A 100 23.52 -34.91 16.20
N ILE A 101 24.38 -35.91 16.05
CA ILE A 101 25.69 -35.74 15.41
C ILE A 101 25.53 -35.35 13.93
N ALA A 102 24.64 -36.02 13.19
CA ALA A 102 24.37 -35.66 11.79
C ALA A 102 23.85 -34.23 11.65
N LEU A 103 22.95 -33.81 12.54
CA LEU A 103 22.37 -32.48 12.54
C LEU A 103 23.45 -31.41 12.76
N GLN A 104 24.25 -31.54 13.82
CA GLN A 104 25.30 -30.58 14.12
C GLN A 104 26.34 -30.53 13.01
N LEU A 105 26.81 -31.69 12.53
CA LEU A 105 27.78 -31.74 11.44
C LEU A 105 27.21 -31.13 10.14
N GLY A 106 25.93 -31.37 9.85
CA GLY A 106 25.21 -30.74 8.75
C GLY A 106 25.14 -29.22 8.87
N TYR A 107 24.85 -28.69 10.05
CA TYR A 107 24.88 -27.25 10.33
C TYR A 107 26.27 -26.65 10.19
N VAL A 108 27.32 -27.34 10.63
CA VAL A 108 28.70 -26.85 10.46
C VAL A 108 29.07 -26.77 8.98
N PHE A 109 28.78 -27.82 8.19
CA PHE A 109 29.01 -27.78 6.76
C PHE A 109 28.19 -26.70 6.05
N PHE A 110 26.94 -26.48 6.49
CA PHE A 110 26.11 -25.40 5.96
C PHE A 110 26.72 -24.02 6.23
N ALA A 111 27.20 -23.78 7.45
CA ALA A 111 27.85 -22.53 7.84
C ALA A 111 29.15 -22.26 7.06
N GLN A 112 29.83 -23.30 6.59
CA GLN A 112 30.98 -23.21 5.69
C GLN A 112 30.62 -23.20 4.20
N GLU A 113 29.33 -23.12 3.85
CA GLU A 113 28.83 -23.18 2.47
C GLU A 113 29.18 -24.49 1.73
N ARG A 114 29.54 -25.55 2.47
CA ARG A 114 29.84 -26.90 1.94
C ARG A 114 28.55 -27.71 1.79
N TYR A 115 27.68 -27.23 0.91
CA TYR A 115 26.31 -27.73 0.75
C TYR A 115 26.22 -29.17 0.25
N ASP A 116 27.19 -29.61 -0.55
CA ASP A 116 27.36 -30.99 -1.02
C ASP A 116 27.51 -31.99 0.14
N ARG A 117 28.15 -31.55 1.24
CA ARG A 117 28.33 -32.34 2.45
C ARG A 117 27.19 -32.17 3.45
N ALA A 118 26.62 -30.97 3.54
CA ALA A 118 25.54 -30.65 4.47
C ALA A 118 24.23 -31.34 4.08
N GLN A 119 23.85 -31.28 2.80
CA GLN A 119 22.57 -31.76 2.31
C GLN A 119 22.26 -33.22 2.70
N PRO A 120 23.11 -34.23 2.44
CA PRO A 120 22.79 -35.61 2.76
C PRO A 120 22.57 -35.84 4.26
N LEU A 121 23.32 -35.14 5.12
CA LEU A 121 23.18 -35.24 6.58
C LEU A 121 21.88 -34.61 7.06
N LEU A 122 21.57 -33.40 6.60
CA LEU A 122 20.35 -32.68 7.00
C LEU A 122 19.09 -33.34 6.45
N GLU A 123 19.13 -33.91 5.25
CA GLU A 123 18.02 -34.68 4.68
C GLU A 123 17.81 -36.03 5.38
N GLU A 124 18.87 -36.67 5.86
CA GLU A 124 18.76 -37.85 6.74
C GLU A 124 17.99 -37.51 8.01
N VAL A 125 18.39 -36.45 8.71
CA VAL A 125 17.71 -36.03 9.94
C VAL A 125 16.28 -35.58 9.66
N PHE A 126 16.05 -34.82 8.59
CA PHE A 126 14.72 -34.30 8.27
C PHE A 126 13.71 -35.40 7.92
N ARG A 127 14.16 -36.50 7.30
CA ARG A 127 13.29 -37.67 7.05
C ARG A 127 12.85 -38.34 8.34
N ALA A 128 13.69 -38.36 9.37
CA ALA A 128 13.36 -38.95 10.65
C ALA A 128 12.58 -37.98 11.57
N GLN A 129 12.94 -36.70 11.54
CA GLN A 129 12.47 -35.66 12.45
C GLN A 129 12.16 -34.35 11.70
N PRO A 130 11.09 -34.30 10.89
CA PRO A 130 10.78 -33.14 10.05
C PRO A 130 10.42 -31.88 10.85
N THR A 131 10.06 -32.04 12.13
CA THR A 131 9.71 -30.94 13.04
C THR A 131 10.87 -30.49 13.93
N GLN A 132 12.10 -31.00 13.70
CA GLN A 132 13.28 -30.56 14.42
C GLN A 132 13.48 -29.05 14.25
N ASP A 133 13.77 -28.35 15.34
CA ASP A 133 13.82 -26.88 15.36
C ASP A 133 14.83 -26.34 14.32
N GLY A 134 14.35 -25.44 13.46
CA GLY A 134 15.12 -24.78 12.41
C GLY A 134 15.47 -25.66 11.21
N LEU A 135 15.42 -26.99 11.30
CA LEU A 135 15.89 -27.90 10.25
C LEU A 135 15.19 -27.72 8.90
N GLY A 136 13.88 -27.47 8.92
CA GLY A 136 13.10 -27.30 7.70
C GLY A 136 13.54 -26.10 6.86
N TYR A 137 14.11 -25.05 7.47
CA TYR A 137 14.72 -23.94 6.75
C TYR A 137 15.94 -24.41 5.94
N TYR A 138 16.88 -25.09 6.59
CA TYR A 138 18.12 -25.53 5.95
C TYR A 138 17.85 -26.50 4.79
N VAL A 139 16.99 -27.50 5.02
CA VAL A 139 16.59 -28.44 3.96
C VAL A 139 15.82 -27.74 2.85
N GLY A 140 14.89 -26.85 3.19
CA GLY A 140 14.14 -26.08 2.20
C GLY A 140 15.05 -25.19 1.34
N PHE A 141 16.04 -24.54 1.95
CA PHE A 141 17.02 -23.71 1.24
C PHE A 141 17.89 -24.54 0.29
N MET A 142 18.34 -25.73 0.70
CA MET A 142 19.08 -26.65 -0.17
C MET A 142 18.25 -27.10 -1.37
N ARG A 143 16.98 -27.49 -1.15
CA ARG A 143 16.07 -27.86 -2.24
C ARG A 143 15.78 -26.69 -3.18
N TYR A 144 15.61 -25.49 -2.63
CA TYR A 144 15.44 -24.26 -3.43
C TYR A 144 16.64 -24.02 -4.35
N ARG A 145 17.87 -24.15 -3.83
CA ARG A 145 19.09 -24.03 -4.64
C ARG A 145 19.19 -25.09 -5.74
N ASN A 146 18.72 -26.30 -5.45
CA ASN A 146 18.64 -27.39 -6.42
C ASN A 146 17.45 -27.25 -7.40
N LYS A 147 16.72 -26.13 -7.36
CA LYS A 147 15.53 -25.83 -8.17
C LYS A 147 14.33 -26.77 -7.90
N ASP A 148 14.37 -27.55 -6.84
CA ASP A 148 13.22 -28.30 -6.33
C ASP A 148 12.35 -27.38 -5.47
N TYR A 149 11.65 -26.45 -6.12
CA TYR A 149 10.84 -25.44 -5.45
C TYR A 149 9.65 -26.04 -4.69
N GLN A 150 9.07 -27.13 -5.19
CA GLN A 150 7.96 -27.81 -4.51
C GLN A 150 8.44 -28.52 -3.25
N GLY A 151 9.54 -29.27 -3.33
CA GLY A 151 10.15 -29.90 -2.16
C GLY A 151 10.68 -28.89 -1.15
N ALA A 152 11.16 -27.72 -1.61
CA ALA A 152 11.54 -26.62 -0.74
C ALA A 152 10.35 -26.08 0.08
N LEU A 153 9.22 -25.82 -0.56
CA LEU A 153 8.00 -25.36 0.11
C LEU A 153 7.47 -26.38 1.13
N GLN A 154 7.55 -27.68 0.82
CA GLN A 154 7.20 -28.73 1.77
C GLN A 154 8.10 -28.68 3.01
N ALA A 155 9.42 -28.52 2.83
CA ALA A 155 10.37 -28.44 3.93
C ALA A 155 10.17 -27.17 4.78
N PHE A 156 9.98 -26.01 4.16
CA PHE A 156 9.68 -24.76 4.88
C PHE A 156 8.39 -24.83 5.69
N ARG A 157 7.35 -25.51 5.19
CA ARG A 157 6.07 -25.68 5.90
C ARG A 157 6.13 -26.71 7.02
N ALA A 158 6.91 -27.77 6.84
CA ALA A 158 7.09 -28.82 7.85
C ALA A 158 7.97 -28.34 9.01
N GLY A 159 8.97 -27.50 8.70
CA GLY A 159 9.88 -26.92 9.68
C GLY A 159 9.16 -26.02 10.68
N ARG A 160 9.56 -26.14 11.94
CA ARG A 160 9.21 -25.20 13.01
C ARG A 160 10.51 -24.63 13.55
N SER A 161 10.50 -23.36 13.95
CA SER A 161 11.60 -22.79 14.72
C SER A 161 11.07 -21.85 15.76
N ALA A 162 11.66 -21.84 16.95
CA ALA A 162 11.42 -20.81 17.96
C ALA A 162 12.13 -19.48 17.62
N ASP A 163 13.09 -19.49 16.70
CA ASP A 163 13.87 -18.33 16.28
C ASP A 163 13.13 -17.49 15.22
N PRO A 164 12.74 -16.23 15.53
CA PRO A 164 12.08 -15.34 14.57
C PRO A 164 12.90 -15.07 13.30
N GLU A 165 14.23 -15.08 13.36
CA GLU A 165 15.08 -14.89 12.18
C GLU A 165 14.98 -16.09 11.24
N ILE A 166 15.04 -17.31 11.77
CA ILE A 166 14.87 -18.53 10.97
C ILE A 166 13.45 -18.60 10.39
N GLN A 167 12.43 -18.21 11.18
CA GLN A 167 11.07 -18.10 10.66
C GLN A 167 10.99 -17.09 9.50
N GLY A 168 11.57 -15.90 9.66
CA GLY A 168 11.61 -14.87 8.63
C GLY A 168 12.33 -15.34 7.36
N LEU A 169 13.45 -16.04 7.50
CA LEU A 169 14.20 -16.63 6.38
C LEU A 169 13.39 -17.71 5.65
N ALA A 170 12.74 -18.61 6.38
CA ALA A 170 11.89 -19.64 5.78
C ALA A 170 10.73 -19.01 4.98
N LYS A 171 10.14 -17.93 5.50
CA LYS A 171 9.09 -17.16 4.82
C LYS A 171 9.61 -16.44 3.57
N LEU A 172 10.78 -15.82 3.62
CA LEU A 172 11.42 -15.19 2.46
C LEU A 172 11.64 -16.20 1.32
N TYR A 173 12.28 -17.35 1.62
CA TYR A 173 12.57 -18.36 0.60
C TYR A 173 11.31 -19.09 0.12
N SER A 174 10.28 -19.22 0.97
CA SER A 174 8.95 -19.67 0.53
C SER A 174 8.34 -18.70 -0.48
N GLY A 175 8.42 -17.39 -0.21
CA GLY A 175 7.99 -16.34 -1.14
C GLY A 175 8.71 -16.41 -2.48
N LEU A 176 10.03 -16.58 -2.47
CA LEU A 176 10.85 -16.78 -3.67
C LEU A 176 10.44 -18.03 -4.46
N ALA A 177 10.27 -19.17 -3.79
CA ALA A 177 9.87 -20.42 -4.43
C ALA A 177 8.49 -20.28 -5.09
N LEU A 178 7.53 -19.66 -4.40
CA LEU A 178 6.18 -19.41 -4.93
C LEU A 178 6.20 -18.44 -6.11
N ALA A 179 7.07 -17.42 -6.10
CA ALA A 179 7.23 -16.51 -7.22
C ALA A 179 7.72 -17.23 -8.47
N VAL A 180 8.72 -18.12 -8.34
CA VAL A 180 9.22 -18.93 -9.46
C VAL A 180 8.17 -19.92 -9.97
N LEU A 181 7.33 -20.45 -9.07
CA LEU A 181 6.22 -21.35 -9.44
C LEU A 181 5.01 -20.62 -10.05
N GLY A 182 5.06 -19.29 -10.24
CA GLY A 182 3.96 -18.52 -10.82
C GLY A 182 2.76 -18.34 -9.87
N LEU A 183 3.00 -18.33 -8.55
CA LEU A 183 1.98 -18.15 -7.51
C LEU A 183 2.15 -16.81 -6.78
N PRO A 184 2.00 -15.66 -7.46
CA PRO A 184 2.39 -14.35 -6.94
C PRO A 184 1.59 -13.90 -5.71
N ALA A 185 0.31 -14.28 -5.60
CA ALA A 185 -0.49 -13.92 -4.43
C ALA A 185 0.01 -14.60 -3.15
N GLN A 186 0.34 -15.89 -3.23
CA GLN A 186 0.91 -16.62 -2.10
C GLN A 186 2.34 -16.12 -1.81
N ALA A 187 3.13 -15.85 -2.85
CA ALA A 187 4.46 -15.30 -2.69
C ALA A 187 4.45 -13.97 -1.93
N SER A 188 3.59 -13.02 -2.32
CA SER A 188 3.45 -11.74 -1.62
C SER A 188 3.00 -11.90 -0.16
N ALA A 189 2.15 -12.89 0.15
CA ALA A 189 1.71 -13.15 1.51
C ALA A 189 2.87 -13.65 2.40
N GLU A 190 3.66 -14.62 1.90
CA GLU A 190 4.84 -15.12 2.63
C GLU A 190 5.89 -14.01 2.84
N LEU A 191 6.09 -13.12 1.85
CA LEU A 191 7.03 -12.00 1.97
C LEU A 191 6.57 -10.94 2.99
N ASN A 192 5.27 -10.64 3.05
CA ASN A 192 4.73 -9.76 4.08
C ASN A 192 4.92 -10.34 5.48
N GLU A 193 4.75 -11.65 5.64
CA GLU A 193 4.98 -12.32 6.92
C GLU A 193 6.46 -12.30 7.31
N ALA A 194 7.37 -12.51 6.36
CA ALA A 194 8.82 -12.38 6.59
C ALA A 194 9.19 -10.98 7.13
N LEU A 195 8.61 -9.93 6.54
CA LEU A 195 8.82 -8.53 6.97
C LEU A 195 8.25 -8.25 8.37
N ARG A 196 7.17 -8.94 8.76
CA ARG A 196 6.54 -8.82 10.07
C ARG A 196 7.35 -9.50 11.17
N LEU A 197 7.93 -10.66 10.87
CA LEU A 197 8.68 -11.47 11.83
C LEU A 197 10.07 -10.90 12.14
N ALA A 198 10.73 -10.30 11.14
CA ALA A 198 12.08 -9.77 11.27
C ALA A 198 12.19 -8.32 10.73
N PRO A 199 11.49 -7.35 11.35
CA PRO A 199 11.55 -5.96 10.91
C PRO A 199 12.95 -5.38 11.14
N GLY A 200 13.54 -4.75 10.11
CA GLY A 200 14.87 -4.14 10.19
C GLY A 200 16.04 -5.14 10.16
N SER A 201 15.79 -6.40 9.81
CA SER A 201 16.83 -7.42 9.62
C SER A 201 17.54 -7.26 8.26
N ALA A 202 18.64 -8.00 8.08
CA ALA A 202 19.38 -8.03 6.82
C ALA A 202 18.52 -8.46 5.61
N ILE A 203 17.40 -9.16 5.85
CA ILE A 203 16.48 -9.61 4.80
C ILE A 203 15.36 -8.62 4.48
N THR A 204 15.16 -7.56 5.28
CA THR A 204 14.05 -6.61 5.08
C THR A 204 14.10 -5.95 3.70
N GLY A 205 15.22 -5.34 3.32
CA GLY A 205 15.35 -4.67 2.01
C GLY A 205 15.17 -5.61 0.82
N PRO A 206 15.84 -6.79 0.78
CA PRO A 206 15.58 -7.81 -0.24
C PRO A 206 14.13 -8.28 -0.32
N ALA A 207 13.48 -8.52 0.82
CA ALA A 207 12.09 -8.98 0.89
C ALA A 207 11.10 -7.93 0.36
N GLU A 208 11.31 -6.65 0.68
CA GLU A 208 10.51 -5.53 0.14
C GLU A 208 10.62 -5.45 -1.39
N ARG A 209 11.84 -5.43 -1.93
CA ARG A 209 12.06 -5.36 -3.40
C ARG A 209 11.38 -6.53 -4.13
N LEU A 210 11.49 -7.73 -3.58
CA LEU A 210 10.89 -8.91 -4.18
C LEU A 210 9.35 -8.84 -4.11
N ARG A 211 8.80 -8.46 -2.96
CA ARG A 211 7.34 -8.27 -2.81
C ARG A 211 6.83 -7.28 -3.85
N ASP A 212 7.50 -6.15 -4.00
CA ASP A 212 7.09 -5.10 -4.93
C ASP A 212 7.14 -5.58 -6.39
N THR A 213 8.17 -6.37 -6.72
CA THR A 213 8.28 -7.03 -8.04
C THR A 213 7.14 -8.01 -8.30
N VAL A 214 6.79 -8.84 -7.31
CA VAL A 214 5.71 -9.83 -7.38
C VAL A 214 4.33 -9.18 -7.44
N VAL A 215 4.13 -8.09 -6.71
CA VAL A 215 2.89 -7.29 -6.76
C VAL A 215 2.77 -6.61 -8.12
N ALA A 216 3.85 -6.02 -8.62
CA ALA A 216 3.89 -5.38 -9.92
C ALA A 216 3.66 -6.37 -11.07
N SER A 217 4.13 -7.63 -10.98
CA SER A 217 3.84 -8.65 -11.98
C SER A 217 2.37 -9.08 -11.96
N ARG A 218 1.78 -9.24 -10.77
CA ARG A 218 0.34 -9.54 -10.61
C ARG A 218 -0.56 -8.44 -11.17
N GLN A 219 -0.21 -7.17 -10.95
CA GLN A 219 -0.95 -6.05 -11.52
C GLN A 219 -0.86 -6.01 -13.06
N ARG A 220 0.26 -6.46 -13.66
CA ARG A 220 0.40 -6.56 -15.12
C ARG A 220 -0.50 -7.62 -15.76
N GLU A 221 -0.89 -8.67 -15.04
CA GLU A 221 -1.78 -9.71 -15.58
C GLU A 221 -3.27 -9.33 -15.50
N ARG A 222 -3.65 -8.50 -14.52
CA ARG A 222 -5.04 -8.10 -14.34
C ARG A 222 -5.46 -7.10 -15.42
N ARG A 223 -6.49 -7.50 -16.17
CA ARG A 223 -7.14 -6.67 -17.19
C ARG A 223 -8.36 -5.93 -16.65
N PHE A 224 -8.92 -6.36 -15.52
CA PHE A 224 -10.08 -5.74 -14.91
C PHE A 224 -9.71 -5.18 -13.55
N THR A 225 -10.09 -3.94 -13.30
CA THR A 225 -9.97 -3.27 -12.01
C THR A 225 -11.32 -2.72 -11.59
N ALA A 226 -11.63 -2.82 -10.30
CA ALA A 226 -12.84 -2.26 -9.72
C ALA A 226 -12.49 -1.49 -8.45
N GLU A 227 -13.08 -0.30 -8.29
CA GLU A 227 -13.05 0.50 -7.07
C GLU A 227 -14.49 0.75 -6.62
N LEU A 228 -14.79 0.45 -5.35
CA LEU A 228 -16.03 0.82 -4.71
C LEU A 228 -15.72 1.78 -3.56
N ARG A 229 -16.37 2.94 -3.55
CA ARG A 229 -16.24 3.98 -2.54
C ARG A 229 -17.58 4.25 -1.88
N THR A 230 -17.58 4.37 -0.57
CA THR A 230 -18.74 4.81 0.20
C THR A 230 -18.27 5.68 1.36
N GLY A 231 -19.09 6.62 1.81
CA GLY A 231 -18.72 7.47 2.92
C GLY A 231 -19.75 8.52 3.27
N PHE A 232 -19.35 9.39 4.18
CA PHE A 232 -20.15 10.49 4.68
C PHE A 232 -19.40 11.80 4.48
N PHE A 233 -20.15 12.89 4.39
CA PHE A 233 -19.57 14.21 4.35
C PHE A 233 -20.48 15.26 5.03
N TYR A 234 -19.88 16.39 5.39
CA TYR A 234 -20.58 17.57 5.85
C TYR A 234 -20.10 18.77 5.03
N ASP A 235 -21.05 19.46 4.41
CA ASP A 235 -20.84 20.62 3.55
C ASP A 235 -21.43 21.86 4.22
N THR A 236 -20.61 22.90 4.40
CA THR A 236 -21.03 24.14 5.05
C THR A 236 -21.81 25.09 4.14
N ASN A 237 -21.80 24.89 2.83
CA ASN A 237 -22.43 25.80 1.88
C ASN A 237 -22.84 25.09 0.57
N VAL A 238 -23.80 24.18 0.67
CA VAL A 238 -24.34 23.37 -0.43
C VAL A 238 -24.82 24.20 -1.63
N PRO A 239 -25.59 25.31 -1.45
CA PRO A 239 -26.07 26.10 -2.58
C PRO A 239 -25.04 27.11 -3.10
N VAL A 240 -23.85 27.19 -2.49
CA VAL A 240 -22.81 28.17 -2.82
C VAL A 240 -23.32 29.61 -2.63
N LEU A 241 -23.83 29.88 -1.43
CA LEU A 241 -24.38 31.18 -1.07
C LEU A 241 -23.32 32.28 -1.00
N PRO A 242 -23.66 33.51 -1.39
CA PRO A 242 -22.78 34.67 -1.30
C PRO A 242 -22.31 34.96 0.13
N ASN A 243 -21.05 35.34 0.28
CA ASN A 243 -20.44 35.74 1.54
C ASN A 243 -21.13 36.98 2.13
N THR A 244 -21.08 37.13 3.46
CA THR A 244 -21.72 38.21 4.22
C THR A 244 -20.90 39.50 4.24
N ASP A 245 -19.63 39.47 3.81
CA ASP A 245 -18.71 40.61 3.81
C ASP A 245 -19.20 41.78 2.93
N PHE A 246 -20.04 41.49 1.92
CA PHE A 246 -20.71 42.52 1.13
C PHE A 246 -21.97 43.04 1.84
N ASN A 247 -22.00 44.35 2.14
CA ASN A 247 -23.20 45.04 2.60
C ASN A 247 -24.11 45.44 1.43
N ASP A 248 -24.47 44.46 0.60
CA ASP A 248 -25.35 44.64 -0.56
C ASP A 248 -26.76 44.11 -0.24
N PRO A 249 -27.78 44.98 -0.14
CA PRO A 249 -29.14 44.60 0.24
C PRO A 249 -29.85 43.70 -0.79
N ILE A 250 -29.34 43.60 -2.02
CA ILE A 250 -29.98 42.91 -3.15
C ILE A 250 -29.67 41.42 -3.12
N ILE A 251 -28.53 41.04 -2.54
CA ILE A 251 -28.14 39.63 -2.38
C ILE A 251 -28.54 39.04 -1.02
N VAL A 252 -29.00 39.86 -0.07
CA VAL A 252 -29.51 39.38 1.23
C VAL A 252 -30.60 38.31 1.06
N PRO A 253 -31.56 38.41 0.12
CA PRO A 253 -32.55 37.36 -0.09
C PRO A 253 -31.97 36.04 -0.62
N LEU A 254 -30.81 36.08 -1.28
CA LEU A 254 -30.12 34.87 -1.75
C LEU A 254 -29.47 34.11 -0.60
N ARG A 255 -29.13 34.79 0.51
CA ARG A 255 -28.55 34.18 1.70
C ARG A 255 -29.64 33.43 2.49
N SER A 256 -29.91 32.18 2.12
CA SER A 256 -30.81 31.29 2.87
C SER A 256 -30.29 31.00 4.28
N ALA A 257 -31.20 30.87 5.26
CA ALA A 257 -30.85 30.44 6.62
C ALA A 257 -30.33 29.00 6.66
N ARG A 258 -30.82 28.13 5.77
CA ARG A 258 -30.36 26.74 5.64
C ARG A 258 -29.50 26.61 4.39
N HIS A 259 -28.25 26.20 4.58
CA HIS A 259 -27.21 26.22 3.54
C HIS A 259 -26.14 25.16 3.75
N ASP A 260 -26.01 24.64 4.96
CA ASP A 260 -25.19 23.50 5.29
C ASP A 260 -26.01 22.20 5.30
N SER A 261 -25.34 21.06 5.09
CA SER A 261 -25.99 19.76 5.21
C SER A 261 -24.98 18.63 5.37
N PHE A 262 -25.36 17.61 6.14
CA PHE A 262 -24.70 16.31 6.13
C PHE A 262 -25.21 15.47 4.96
N GLY A 263 -24.38 14.57 4.46
CA GLY A 263 -24.76 13.66 3.39
C GLY A 263 -23.92 12.40 3.29
N GLU A 264 -24.34 11.52 2.39
CA GLU A 264 -23.64 10.30 2.01
C GLU A 264 -23.11 10.39 0.59
N LEU A 265 -21.94 9.80 0.34
CA LEU A 265 -21.36 9.69 -1.00
C LEU A 265 -21.10 8.25 -1.38
N TYR A 266 -21.24 7.97 -2.67
CA TYR A 266 -21.05 6.65 -3.27
C TYR A 266 -20.26 6.79 -4.56
N GLY A 267 -19.37 5.83 -4.82
CA GLY A 267 -18.57 5.80 -6.03
C GLY A 267 -18.34 4.37 -6.50
N LEU A 268 -18.41 4.15 -7.81
CA LEU A 268 -18.03 2.90 -8.44
C LEU A 268 -17.17 3.24 -9.65
N ARG A 269 -16.00 2.64 -9.77
CA ARG A 269 -15.16 2.73 -10.96
C ARG A 269 -14.82 1.33 -11.44
N LEU A 270 -15.04 1.08 -12.71
CA LEU A 270 -14.74 -0.16 -13.40
C LEU A 270 -13.85 0.16 -14.60
N ASP A 271 -12.69 -0.47 -14.71
CA ASP A 271 -11.84 -0.34 -15.89
C ASP A 271 -11.49 -1.72 -16.45
N TYR A 272 -11.53 -1.86 -17.77
CA TYR A 272 -11.15 -3.05 -18.49
C TYR A 272 -10.14 -2.75 -19.59
N THR A 273 -8.93 -3.28 -19.44
CA THR A 273 -7.85 -3.24 -20.43
C THR A 273 -8.04 -4.34 -21.47
N TRP A 274 -8.67 -4.01 -22.59
CA TRP A 274 -8.94 -4.96 -23.67
C TRP A 274 -7.71 -5.23 -24.54
N LEU A 275 -6.81 -4.25 -24.68
CA LEU A 275 -5.55 -4.39 -25.41
C LEU A 275 -4.37 -4.05 -24.50
N ARG A 276 -3.40 -4.95 -24.42
CA ARG A 276 -2.14 -4.72 -23.70
C ARG A 276 -1.01 -5.43 -24.45
N THR A 277 0.00 -4.65 -24.82
CA THR A 277 1.27 -5.07 -25.42
C THR A 277 2.40 -4.37 -24.66
N ASP A 278 3.65 -4.58 -25.06
CA ASP A 278 4.79 -3.93 -24.40
C ASP A 278 4.74 -2.39 -24.50
N GLN A 279 4.21 -1.87 -25.61
CA GLN A 279 4.15 -0.43 -25.90
C GLN A 279 2.74 0.16 -25.81
N PHE A 280 1.71 -0.59 -26.17
CA PHE A 280 0.33 -0.09 -26.21
C PHE A 280 -0.55 -0.69 -25.12
N GLU A 281 -1.36 0.16 -24.50
CA GLU A 281 -2.45 -0.23 -23.62
C GLU A 281 -3.73 0.50 -24.01
N ALA A 282 -4.86 -0.19 -24.08
CA ALA A 282 -6.16 0.42 -24.31
C ALA A 282 -7.20 -0.09 -23.32
N THR A 283 -7.94 0.85 -22.73
CA THR A 283 -8.78 0.65 -21.55
C THR A 283 -10.15 1.30 -21.74
N ALA A 284 -11.21 0.56 -21.41
CA ALA A 284 -12.58 1.05 -21.37
C ALA A 284 -12.98 1.19 -19.91
N GLY A 285 -13.57 2.32 -19.54
CA GLY A 285 -13.92 2.64 -18.18
C GLY A 285 -15.39 3.04 -18.03
N TYR A 286 -15.97 2.69 -16.90
CA TYR A 286 -17.23 3.24 -16.41
C TYR A 286 -17.04 3.75 -14.98
N SER A 287 -17.50 4.96 -14.71
CA SER A 287 -17.50 5.56 -13.39
C SER A 287 -18.90 6.05 -13.03
N PHE A 288 -19.35 5.70 -11.84
CA PHE A 288 -20.53 6.27 -11.20
C PHE A 288 -20.11 7.01 -9.95
N PHE A 289 -20.64 8.21 -9.76
CA PHE A 289 -20.48 8.97 -8.53
C PHE A 289 -21.85 9.51 -8.10
N GLY A 290 -22.13 9.50 -6.80
CA GLY A 290 -23.39 10.00 -6.27
C GLY A 290 -23.24 10.64 -4.91
N THR A 291 -23.98 11.71 -4.66
CA THR A 291 -24.14 12.34 -3.35
C THR A 291 -25.61 12.43 -2.96
N ASN A 292 -25.88 12.24 -1.67
CA ASN A 292 -27.19 12.41 -1.08
C ASN A 292 -27.08 13.34 0.13
N TYR A 293 -27.70 14.51 0.06
CA TYR A 293 -27.82 15.47 1.15
C TYR A 293 -29.08 15.19 1.96
N ASN A 294 -28.98 15.25 3.29
CA ASN A 294 -30.08 14.91 4.18
C ASN A 294 -31.15 16.01 4.26
N GLU A 295 -30.76 17.29 4.10
CA GLU A 295 -31.68 18.43 4.22
C GLU A 295 -31.90 19.19 2.92
N LEU A 296 -30.95 19.13 2.00
CA LEU A 296 -30.92 19.91 0.75
C LEU A 296 -30.93 18.96 -0.45
N THR A 297 -31.91 18.04 -0.49
CA THR A 297 -31.99 16.94 -1.47
C THR A 297 -32.05 17.42 -2.93
N SER A 298 -32.51 18.66 -3.17
CA SER A 298 -32.49 19.27 -4.51
C SER A 298 -31.08 19.45 -5.09
N PHE A 299 -30.04 19.30 -4.27
CA PHE A 299 -28.63 19.36 -4.64
C PHE A 299 -27.98 17.98 -4.77
N ASN A 300 -28.74 16.90 -4.60
CA ASN A 300 -28.24 15.54 -4.81
C ASN A 300 -27.74 15.38 -6.24
N LEU A 301 -26.50 14.94 -6.38
CA LEU A 301 -25.83 14.82 -7.67
C LEU A 301 -25.56 13.36 -7.96
N THR A 302 -25.83 12.93 -9.19
CA THR A 302 -25.34 11.63 -9.70
C THR A 302 -24.68 11.84 -11.05
N ASP A 303 -23.50 11.26 -11.24
CA ASP A 303 -22.70 11.35 -12.45
C ASP A 303 -22.45 9.93 -13.01
N HIS A 304 -22.76 9.76 -14.29
CA HIS A 304 -22.48 8.56 -15.06
C HIS A 304 -21.48 8.88 -16.16
N LEU A 305 -20.25 8.36 -16.03
CA LEU A 305 -19.15 8.61 -16.97
C LEU A 305 -18.73 7.32 -17.64
N VAL A 306 -18.64 7.34 -18.98
CA VAL A 306 -18.01 6.29 -19.79
C VAL A 306 -16.75 6.86 -20.42
N SER A 307 -15.68 6.08 -20.45
CA SER A 307 -14.42 6.49 -21.04
C SER A 307 -13.76 5.40 -21.87
N VAL A 308 -12.99 5.83 -22.86
CA VAL A 308 -12.05 4.99 -23.59
C VAL A 308 -10.72 5.71 -23.64
N ALA A 309 -9.64 4.99 -23.34
CA ALA A 309 -8.30 5.55 -23.30
C ALA A 309 -7.31 4.62 -24.01
N GLY A 310 -6.33 5.22 -24.68
CA GLY A 310 -5.17 4.55 -25.26
C GLY A 310 -3.90 5.19 -24.75
N ASN A 311 -2.94 4.36 -24.33
CA ASN A 311 -1.63 4.77 -23.87
C ASN A 311 -0.56 4.12 -24.76
N TYR A 312 0.46 4.90 -25.11
CA TYR A 312 1.62 4.46 -25.87
C TYR A 312 2.91 4.80 -25.13
N LYS A 313 3.67 3.76 -24.78
CA LYS A 313 4.95 3.85 -24.08
C LYS A 313 6.09 3.84 -25.09
N ARG A 314 7.00 4.78 -24.92
CA ARG A 314 8.21 4.94 -25.75
C ARG A 314 9.37 5.44 -24.90
N ALA A 315 10.50 5.67 -25.54
CA ALA A 315 11.65 6.32 -24.92
C ALA A 315 12.13 7.47 -25.82
N LEU A 316 12.50 8.59 -25.20
CA LEU A 316 13.09 9.75 -25.85
C LEU A 316 14.54 9.86 -25.36
N GLY A 317 15.46 9.26 -26.12
CA GLY A 317 16.81 8.99 -25.65
C GLY A 317 16.78 7.95 -24.51
N THR A 318 17.29 8.33 -23.33
CA THR A 318 17.25 7.49 -22.12
C THR A 318 16.01 7.74 -21.25
N MET A 319 15.16 8.71 -21.59
CA MET A 319 13.99 9.07 -20.79
C MET A 319 12.77 8.25 -21.23
N PRO A 320 12.18 7.42 -20.36
CA PRO A 320 10.90 6.78 -20.63
C PRO A 320 9.81 7.84 -20.80
N THR A 321 8.95 7.70 -21.81
CA THR A 321 7.79 8.56 -22.00
C THR A 321 6.52 7.76 -22.26
N GLN A 322 5.38 8.34 -21.92
CA GLN A 322 4.06 7.77 -22.14
C GLN A 322 3.13 8.84 -22.72
N ALA A 323 2.72 8.63 -23.97
CA ALA A 323 1.67 9.40 -24.61
C ALA A 323 0.31 8.76 -24.28
N GLY A 324 -0.70 9.56 -23.93
CA GLY A 324 -2.05 9.09 -23.64
C GLY A 324 -3.10 9.91 -24.39
N LEU A 325 -4.12 9.25 -24.90
CA LEU A 325 -5.33 9.89 -25.43
C LEU A 325 -6.55 9.26 -24.76
N GLN A 326 -7.41 10.09 -24.18
CA GLN A 326 -8.64 9.67 -23.54
C GLN A 326 -9.82 10.46 -24.09
N TYR A 327 -10.91 9.76 -24.36
CA TYR A 327 -12.22 10.35 -24.57
C TYR A 327 -13.16 9.89 -23.45
N SER A 328 -13.91 10.82 -22.88
CA SER A 328 -14.97 10.52 -21.92
C SER A 328 -16.25 11.26 -22.25
N PHE A 329 -17.37 10.58 -21.99
CA PHE A 329 -18.71 11.14 -22.06
C PHE A 329 -19.38 10.93 -20.71
N ASP A 330 -19.94 12.00 -20.15
CA ASP A 330 -20.63 11.94 -18.87
C ASP A 330 -21.96 12.70 -18.89
N VAL A 331 -22.91 12.15 -18.13
CA VAL A 331 -24.24 12.73 -17.90
C VAL A 331 -24.43 12.90 -16.41
N ILE A 332 -24.59 14.15 -16.00
CA ILE A 332 -24.82 14.55 -14.62
C ILE A 332 -26.30 14.83 -14.42
N PHE A 333 -26.84 14.30 -13.34
CA PHE A 333 -28.18 14.55 -12.86
C PHE A 333 -28.11 15.34 -11.55
N LEU A 334 -29.00 16.31 -11.41
CA LEU A 334 -29.24 17.07 -10.20
C LEU A 334 -30.68 16.79 -9.76
N ASP A 335 -30.88 16.27 -8.55
CA ASP A 335 -32.21 15.84 -8.08
C ASP A 335 -32.90 14.87 -9.07
N GLN A 336 -32.15 13.87 -9.53
CA GLN A 336 -32.58 12.87 -10.52
C GLN A 336 -33.01 13.43 -11.89
N LYS A 337 -32.84 14.73 -12.13
CA LYS A 337 -33.11 15.39 -13.40
C LYS A 337 -31.81 15.62 -14.12
N GLU A 338 -31.79 15.31 -15.41
CA GLU A 338 -30.62 15.59 -16.23
C GLU A 338 -30.27 17.07 -16.13
N PHE A 339 -28.99 17.36 -15.85
CA PHE A 339 -28.49 18.70 -15.58
C PHE A 339 -27.44 19.11 -16.59
N LEU A 340 -26.51 18.22 -16.94
CA LEU A 340 -25.38 18.50 -17.81
C LEU A 340 -24.93 17.25 -18.56
N ARG A 341 -24.66 17.40 -19.86
CA ARG A 341 -23.92 16.42 -20.67
C ARG A 341 -22.55 16.99 -21.03
N ARG A 342 -21.51 16.17 -20.95
CA ARG A 342 -20.15 16.58 -21.32
C ARG A 342 -19.47 15.58 -22.25
N HIS A 343 -18.76 16.12 -23.23
CA HIS A 343 -17.81 15.38 -24.04
C HIS A 343 -16.41 15.94 -23.73
N THR A 344 -15.48 15.09 -23.30
CA THR A 344 -14.12 15.51 -22.96
C THR A 344 -13.12 14.66 -23.73
N ALA A 345 -12.18 15.32 -24.42
CA ALA A 345 -11.02 14.69 -25.04
C ALA A 345 -9.75 15.25 -24.38
N THR A 346 -8.90 14.35 -23.88
CA THR A 346 -7.66 14.70 -23.18
C THR A 346 -6.49 14.00 -23.84
N ALA A 347 -5.51 14.76 -24.30
CA ALA A 347 -4.21 14.26 -24.72
C ALA A 347 -3.18 14.55 -23.62
N THR A 348 -2.30 13.59 -23.34
CA THR A 348 -1.27 13.72 -22.30
C THR A 348 0.08 13.20 -22.81
N GLU A 349 1.16 13.77 -22.31
CA GLU A 349 2.52 13.25 -22.48
C GLU A 349 3.21 13.28 -21.12
N ALA A 350 3.53 12.12 -20.56
CA ALA A 350 4.35 12.00 -19.38
C ALA A 350 5.80 11.67 -19.78
N ILE A 351 6.75 12.39 -19.21
CA ILE A 351 8.19 12.25 -19.45
C ILE A 351 8.82 11.97 -18.08
N VAL A 352 9.54 10.85 -17.99
CA VAL A 352 10.33 10.49 -16.82
C VAL A 352 11.76 10.94 -17.06
N GLU A 353 12.14 12.12 -16.59
CA GLU A 353 13.48 12.66 -16.86
C GLU A 353 14.56 11.89 -16.10
N ASN A 354 14.24 11.44 -14.88
CA ASN A 354 15.09 10.59 -14.03
C ASN A 354 14.28 10.06 -12.84
N ASP A 355 14.91 9.32 -11.92
CA ASP A 355 14.28 8.74 -10.73
C ASP A 355 13.63 9.76 -9.77
N ARG A 356 13.94 11.06 -9.91
CA ARG A 356 13.44 12.14 -9.04
C ARG A 356 12.50 13.10 -9.74
N ASN A 357 12.41 13.09 -11.06
CA ASN A 357 11.67 14.09 -11.82
C ASN A 357 10.72 13.38 -12.78
N LEU A 358 9.51 13.91 -12.88
CA LEU A 358 8.52 13.50 -13.87
C LEU A 358 7.71 14.73 -14.27
N THR A 359 7.66 15.04 -15.56
CA THR A 359 6.76 16.07 -16.09
C THR A 359 5.63 15.44 -16.89
N GLN A 360 4.40 15.87 -16.64
CA GLN A 360 3.23 15.51 -17.43
C GLN A 360 2.65 16.77 -18.08
N PHE A 361 2.62 16.80 -19.41
CA PHE A 361 1.90 17.79 -20.19
C PHE A 361 0.51 17.27 -20.53
N PHE A 362 -0.45 18.18 -20.70
CA PHE A 362 -1.78 17.83 -21.15
C PHE A 362 -2.43 18.93 -22.00
N LEU A 363 -3.29 18.47 -22.91
CA LEU A 363 -4.23 19.29 -23.66
C LEU A 363 -5.64 18.71 -23.43
N ARG A 364 -6.63 19.54 -23.15
CA ARG A 364 -8.02 19.12 -22.97
C ARG A 364 -8.95 19.97 -23.82
N PHE A 365 -9.87 19.30 -24.51
CA PHE A 365 -11.08 19.91 -25.05
C PHE A 365 -12.28 19.35 -24.30
N GLN A 366 -13.22 20.21 -23.91
CA GLN A 366 -14.44 19.81 -23.23
C GLN A 366 -15.64 20.62 -23.75
N ASN A 367 -16.63 19.94 -24.31
CA ASN A 367 -17.93 20.53 -24.65
C ASN A 367 -18.93 20.27 -23.51
N LYS A 368 -19.61 21.32 -23.03
CA LYS A 368 -20.60 21.28 -21.95
C LYS A 368 -21.96 21.70 -22.50
N ASN A 369 -22.97 20.85 -22.34
CA ASN A 369 -24.36 21.13 -22.72
C ASN A 369 -25.27 20.98 -21.49
N PHE A 370 -25.73 22.10 -20.95
CA PHE A 370 -26.64 22.17 -19.82
C PHE A 370 -28.08 21.95 -20.27
N VAL A 371 -28.86 21.28 -19.43
CA VAL A 371 -30.30 21.13 -19.67
C VAL A 371 -30.99 22.45 -19.31
N GLU A 372 -31.40 23.17 -20.36
CA GLU A 372 -32.08 24.46 -20.20
C GLU A 372 -33.48 24.32 -19.59
N ARG A 373 -33.79 25.19 -18.62
CA ARG A 373 -35.11 25.27 -17.98
C ARG A 373 -36.12 25.97 -18.91
N ASN A 374 -37.41 25.75 -18.69
CA ASN A 374 -38.50 26.44 -19.40
C ASN A 374 -39.24 27.38 -18.43
N PRO A 375 -39.39 28.70 -18.74
CA PRO A 375 -38.88 29.41 -19.92
C PRO A 375 -37.35 29.42 -19.97
N ARG A 376 -36.82 29.43 -21.20
CA ARG A 376 -35.36 29.50 -21.42
C ARG A 376 -34.80 30.75 -20.76
N PRO A 377 -33.61 30.66 -20.13
CA PRO A 377 -32.95 31.83 -19.57
C PRO A 377 -32.57 32.83 -20.66
N ALA A 378 -32.29 34.07 -20.25
CA ALA A 378 -31.73 35.08 -21.13
C ALA A 378 -30.42 34.56 -21.75
N ARG A 379 -30.10 34.96 -22.99
CA ARG A 379 -28.93 34.44 -23.71
C ARG A 379 -27.64 34.58 -22.91
N GLN A 380 -27.49 35.68 -22.16
CA GLN A 380 -26.34 35.98 -21.31
C GLN A 380 -26.13 34.95 -20.19
N GLU A 381 -27.20 34.27 -19.77
CA GLU A 381 -27.22 33.29 -18.68
C GLU A 381 -27.07 31.83 -19.15
N ILE A 382 -26.96 31.60 -20.46
CA ILE A 382 -26.74 30.25 -21.03
C ILE A 382 -25.32 29.80 -20.69
N ARG A 383 -25.19 28.58 -20.14
CA ARG A 383 -23.91 28.03 -19.63
C ARG A 383 -23.23 27.05 -20.59
N ASP A 384 -23.88 26.71 -21.69
CA ASP A 384 -23.30 25.88 -22.74
C ASP A 384 -21.99 26.47 -23.20
N ALA A 385 -20.95 25.66 -23.28
CA ALA A 385 -19.62 26.16 -23.60
C ALA A 385 -18.66 25.09 -24.12
N ASP A 386 -17.72 25.54 -24.92
CA ASP A 386 -16.53 24.80 -25.32
C ASP A 386 -15.32 25.30 -24.52
N ASN A 387 -14.71 24.41 -23.76
CA ASN A 387 -13.56 24.68 -22.92
C ASN A 387 -12.29 24.05 -23.50
N TYR A 388 -11.25 24.87 -23.63
CA TYR A 388 -9.94 24.47 -24.13
C TYR A 388 -8.91 24.68 -23.02
N MET A 389 -8.09 23.68 -22.75
CA MET A 389 -7.06 23.76 -21.73
C MET A 389 -5.74 23.21 -22.21
N ALA A 390 -4.67 23.83 -21.74
CA ALA A 390 -3.31 23.37 -21.92
C ALA A 390 -2.51 23.61 -20.64
N GLY A 391 -1.73 22.63 -20.22
CA GLY A 391 -0.96 22.78 -19.00
C GLY A 391 0.07 21.69 -18.80
N PHE A 392 0.74 21.77 -17.66
CA PHE A 392 1.67 20.76 -17.21
C PHE A 392 1.65 20.63 -15.68
N VAL A 393 2.06 19.47 -15.20
CA VAL A 393 2.38 19.21 -13.80
C VAL A 393 3.76 18.56 -13.74
N HIS A 394 4.63 19.08 -12.88
CA HIS A 394 5.94 18.52 -12.60
C HIS A 394 5.95 17.92 -11.19
N LEU A 395 6.46 16.70 -11.06
CA LEU A 395 6.58 15.97 -9.81
C LEU A 395 8.05 15.80 -9.44
N PHE A 396 8.42 16.31 -8.27
CA PHE A 396 9.67 16.01 -7.59
C PHE A 396 9.44 14.81 -6.67
N ARG A 397 10.05 13.66 -7.01
CA ARG A 397 9.80 12.35 -6.42
C ARG A 397 10.96 11.95 -5.51
N PHE A 398 10.63 11.34 -4.37
CA PHE A 398 11.60 10.90 -3.37
C PHE A 398 11.23 9.51 -2.86
N ALA A 399 12.25 8.72 -2.52
CA ALA A 399 12.11 7.34 -2.04
C ALA A 399 11.15 6.51 -2.90
N GLN A 400 11.39 6.47 -4.22
CA GLN A 400 10.62 5.67 -5.18
C GLN A 400 9.12 6.00 -5.14
N ASP A 401 8.79 7.28 -5.30
CA ASP A 401 7.42 7.83 -5.35
C ASP A 401 6.63 7.76 -4.02
N LYS A 402 7.24 7.31 -2.93
CA LYS A 402 6.62 7.29 -1.59
C LYS A 402 6.35 8.71 -1.06
N HIS A 403 7.21 9.66 -1.40
CA HIS A 403 7.02 11.09 -1.11
C HIS A 403 7.20 11.89 -2.39
N PHE A 404 6.39 12.92 -2.58
CA PHE A 404 6.56 13.83 -3.71
C PHE A 404 6.06 15.24 -3.41
N ILE A 405 6.59 16.20 -4.17
CA ILE A 405 6.06 17.55 -4.30
C ILE A 405 5.61 17.70 -5.76
N LYS A 406 4.44 18.28 -6.00
CA LYS A 406 3.92 18.57 -7.33
C LYS A 406 3.74 20.08 -7.50
N LEU A 407 4.08 20.58 -8.68
CA LEU A 407 3.81 21.95 -9.11
C LEU A 407 3.22 21.92 -10.52
N GLY A 408 2.22 22.73 -10.79
CA GLY A 408 1.60 22.77 -12.10
C GLY A 408 1.07 24.14 -12.48
N TYR A 409 0.92 24.31 -13.78
CA TYR A 409 0.27 25.47 -14.38
C TYR A 409 -0.60 25.00 -15.54
N GLN A 410 -1.76 25.61 -15.68
CA GLN A 410 -2.61 25.43 -16.83
C GLN A 410 -3.28 26.76 -17.22
N PHE A 411 -3.44 26.95 -18.51
CA PHE A 411 -4.32 27.94 -19.09
C PHE A 411 -5.64 27.26 -19.47
N ASP A 412 -6.77 27.92 -19.23
CA ASP A 412 -8.08 27.45 -19.62
C ASP A 412 -8.95 28.57 -20.22
N TRP A 413 -9.48 28.33 -21.41
CA TRP A 413 -10.39 29.24 -22.09
C TRP A 413 -11.76 28.59 -22.20
N ASP A 414 -12.79 29.23 -21.66
CA ASP A 414 -14.15 28.72 -21.62
C ASP A 414 -15.02 29.62 -22.51
N HIS A 415 -15.26 29.17 -23.75
CA HIS A 415 -16.07 29.90 -24.73
C HIS A 415 -17.55 29.53 -24.54
N ALA A 416 -18.24 30.33 -23.73
CA ALA A 416 -19.64 30.10 -23.39
C ALA A 416 -20.59 30.86 -24.32
N VAL A 417 -21.77 30.28 -24.56
CA VAL A 417 -22.85 30.95 -25.31
C VAL A 417 -23.33 32.21 -24.59
N GLY A 418 -23.40 32.15 -23.26
CA GLY A 418 -23.73 33.29 -22.40
C GLY A 418 -22.49 34.04 -21.95
N GLN A 419 -22.47 35.34 -22.27
CA GLN A 419 -21.35 36.23 -21.94
C GLN A 419 -21.01 36.30 -20.44
N ASN A 420 -21.95 35.97 -19.54
CA ASN A 420 -21.71 35.98 -18.10
C ASN A 420 -20.82 34.81 -17.64
N TYR A 421 -20.63 33.79 -18.49
CA TYR A 421 -19.90 32.57 -18.20
C TYR A 421 -18.67 32.36 -19.10
N GLU A 422 -18.45 33.23 -20.09
CA GLU A 422 -17.23 33.20 -20.91
C GLU A 422 -16.05 33.77 -20.11
N TYR A 423 -14.93 33.03 -20.04
CA TYR A 423 -13.73 33.51 -19.35
C TYR A 423 -12.42 32.99 -19.95
N ASN A 424 -11.35 33.73 -19.67
CA ASN A 424 -9.97 33.28 -19.79
C ASN A 424 -9.40 33.02 -18.39
N GLY A 425 -8.75 31.89 -18.23
CA GLY A 425 -8.33 31.40 -16.94
C GLY A 425 -6.87 31.00 -16.88
N SER A 426 -6.29 31.15 -15.69
CA SER A 426 -4.98 30.63 -15.34
C SER A 426 -5.09 29.94 -14.00
N ARG A 427 -4.72 28.66 -13.95
CA ARG A 427 -4.71 27.88 -12.72
C ARG A 427 -3.29 27.43 -12.37
N PHE A 428 -2.92 27.68 -11.13
CA PHE A 428 -1.66 27.26 -10.52
C PHE A 428 -1.97 26.18 -9.50
N SER A 429 -1.23 25.07 -9.56
CA SER A 429 -1.40 23.96 -8.64
C SER A 429 -0.10 23.67 -7.91
N ALA A 430 -0.19 23.39 -6.62
CA ALA A 430 0.94 22.97 -5.79
C ALA A 430 0.46 21.93 -4.79
N GLY A 431 1.28 20.95 -4.46
CA GLY A 431 0.89 19.96 -3.48
C GLY A 431 1.99 18.96 -3.17
N GLY A 432 1.68 17.98 -2.35
CA GLY A 432 2.62 16.94 -2.03
C GLY A 432 2.01 15.80 -1.24
N GLN A 433 2.76 14.71 -1.17
CA GLN A 433 2.44 13.53 -0.38
C GLN A 433 3.60 13.18 0.53
N TYR A 434 3.28 12.83 1.77
CA TYR A 434 4.20 12.23 2.71
C TYR A 434 3.61 10.95 3.29
N THR A 435 4.32 9.83 3.15
CA THR A 435 3.91 8.56 3.75
C THR A 435 4.61 8.34 5.08
N LEU A 436 3.85 8.25 6.18
CA LEU A 436 4.37 8.00 7.52
C LEU A 436 5.09 6.63 7.57
N PRO A 437 6.16 6.49 8.37
CA PRO A 437 6.92 5.25 8.45
C PRO A 437 6.13 4.13 9.17
N TRP A 438 5.13 4.48 9.98
CA TRP A 438 4.21 3.53 10.62
C TRP A 438 2.89 3.45 9.85
N TYR A 439 2.33 2.25 9.78
CA TYR A 439 1.02 1.94 9.17
C TYR A 439 0.83 2.40 7.71
N ALA A 440 1.89 2.85 7.04
CA ALA A 440 1.88 3.37 5.67
C ALA A 440 0.81 4.45 5.41
N ILE A 441 0.49 5.26 6.44
CA ILE A 441 -0.48 6.34 6.33
C ILE A 441 0.04 7.39 5.34
N ARG A 442 -0.76 7.77 4.35
CA ARG A 442 -0.41 8.80 3.37
C ARG A 442 -1.10 10.11 3.72
N LEU A 443 -0.32 11.14 3.96
CA LEU A 443 -0.78 12.52 4.12
C LEU A 443 -0.60 13.26 2.81
N LYS A 444 -1.64 13.91 2.32
CA LYS A 444 -1.64 14.69 1.08
C LYS A 444 -2.16 16.09 1.36
N TYR A 445 -1.56 17.07 0.68
CA TYR A 445 -2.06 18.43 0.60
C TYR A 445 -1.99 18.90 -0.84
N ASP A 446 -3.08 19.47 -1.33
CA ASP A 446 -3.19 20.07 -2.65
C ASP A 446 -3.78 21.48 -2.53
N LEU A 447 -3.16 22.43 -3.23
CA LEU A 447 -3.57 23.82 -3.39
C LEU A 447 -3.77 24.09 -4.88
N ASP A 448 -4.96 24.55 -5.24
CA ASP A 448 -5.27 25.06 -6.57
C ASP A 448 -5.71 26.52 -6.47
N ILE A 449 -5.10 27.40 -7.26
CA ILE A 449 -5.48 28.81 -7.38
C ILE A 449 -5.93 29.05 -8.82
N HIS A 450 -7.21 29.37 -9.03
CA HIS A 450 -7.79 29.64 -10.34
C HIS A 450 -8.15 31.12 -10.47
N LEU A 451 -7.47 31.82 -11.37
CA LEU A 451 -7.77 33.19 -11.75
C LEU A 451 -8.64 33.16 -13.00
N ARG A 452 -9.80 33.80 -12.98
CA ARG A 452 -10.73 33.86 -14.12
C ARG A 452 -11.08 35.30 -14.44
N ASP A 453 -10.81 35.67 -15.68
CA ASP A 453 -11.15 36.96 -16.26
C ASP A 453 -12.33 36.79 -17.21
N TYR A 454 -13.45 37.47 -16.94
CA TYR A 454 -14.66 37.39 -17.73
C TYR A 454 -14.74 38.63 -18.64
N PRO A 455 -14.26 38.55 -19.90
CA PRO A 455 -14.17 39.71 -20.78
C PRO A 455 -15.57 40.23 -21.18
N GLY A 456 -16.56 39.34 -21.14
CA GLY A 456 -17.97 39.68 -21.26
C GLY A 456 -18.41 40.57 -20.10
N ASN A 457 -18.88 41.75 -20.45
CA ASN A 457 -19.47 42.70 -19.53
C ASN A 457 -20.68 42.05 -18.83
N ASN A 458 -20.53 41.67 -17.55
CA ASN A 458 -21.46 40.80 -16.85
C ASN A 458 -22.78 41.55 -16.63
N THR A 459 -23.87 41.02 -17.16
CA THR A 459 -25.20 41.57 -16.91
C THR A 459 -25.67 41.05 -15.57
N LEU A 460 -25.58 41.90 -14.54
CA LEU A 460 -26.17 41.60 -13.24
C LEU A 460 -27.67 41.35 -13.40
N LEU A 461 -28.22 40.43 -12.60
CA LEU A 461 -29.66 40.38 -12.32
C LEU A 461 -30.13 41.81 -12.03
N PRO A 462 -31.29 42.26 -12.55
CA PRO A 462 -31.74 43.64 -12.36
C PRO A 462 -31.76 43.94 -10.86
N THR A 463 -30.78 44.73 -10.42
CA THR A 463 -30.75 45.31 -9.09
C THR A 463 -31.94 46.26 -9.06
N TYR A 464 -33.07 45.77 -8.52
CA TYR A 464 -34.34 46.47 -8.56
C TYR A 464 -34.15 47.86 -7.94
N LYS A 465 -34.50 48.92 -8.69
CA LYS A 465 -34.61 50.28 -8.13
C LYS A 465 -35.67 50.22 -7.03
N ALA A 466 -35.24 50.14 -5.77
CA ALA A 466 -36.13 50.37 -4.63
C ALA A 466 -36.70 51.79 -4.79
N PRO A 467 -38.04 51.99 -4.88
CA PRO A 467 -38.62 53.30 -5.16
C PRO A 467 -38.33 54.37 -4.09
N PHE A 468 -37.73 54.00 -2.95
CA PHE A 468 -37.57 54.86 -1.77
C PHE A 468 -36.18 54.82 -1.10
N SER A 469 -35.11 54.42 -1.81
CA SER A 469 -33.74 54.61 -1.26
C SER A 469 -33.18 56.00 -1.65
N PRO A 470 -32.82 56.87 -0.67
CA PRO A 470 -32.24 58.19 -0.94
C PRO A 470 -30.81 58.12 -1.48
N THR A 471 -30.16 56.94 -1.41
CA THR A 471 -28.90 56.66 -2.08
C THR A 471 -29.18 55.94 -3.40
N ARG A 472 -29.11 56.68 -4.51
CA ARG A 472 -28.92 56.06 -5.83
C ARG A 472 -27.61 55.26 -5.78
N LEU A 473 -27.69 53.94 -5.65
CA LEU A 473 -26.66 53.11 -6.28
C LEU A 473 -26.76 53.45 -7.78
N PRO A 474 -25.68 53.92 -8.43
CA PRO A 474 -25.73 54.23 -9.86
C PRO A 474 -26.24 52.99 -10.60
N ASP A 475 -26.95 53.19 -11.71
CA ASP A 475 -27.17 52.14 -12.71
C ASP A 475 -25.77 51.63 -13.09
N THR A 476 -25.27 50.62 -12.38
CA THR A 476 -24.01 49.98 -12.73
C THR A 476 -24.39 49.13 -13.91
N GLY A 477 -24.23 49.69 -15.11
CA GLY A 477 -24.28 48.93 -16.33
C GLY A 477 -23.36 47.71 -16.26
N PRO A 478 -23.22 46.97 -17.36
CA PRO A 478 -22.46 45.72 -17.36
C PRO A 478 -21.09 45.85 -16.65
N ILE A 479 -20.80 44.96 -15.71
CA ILE A 479 -19.59 45.00 -14.87
C ILE A 479 -18.63 43.93 -15.35
N HIS A 480 -17.37 44.30 -15.60
CA HIS A 480 -16.32 43.33 -15.87
C HIS A 480 -16.03 42.48 -14.62
N ARG A 481 -16.18 41.15 -14.71
CA ARG A 481 -16.04 40.24 -13.57
C ARG A 481 -14.63 39.63 -13.53
N PHE A 482 -14.08 39.56 -12.33
CA PHE A 482 -12.84 38.85 -12.05
C PHE A 482 -13.02 37.99 -10.80
N ASP A 483 -12.62 36.74 -10.91
CA ASP A 483 -12.68 35.77 -9.82
C ASP A 483 -11.30 35.18 -9.52
N ARG A 484 -11.03 34.98 -8.23
CA ARG A 484 -9.92 34.18 -7.73
C ARG A 484 -10.48 33.09 -6.81
N GLU A 485 -10.43 31.86 -7.28
CA GLU A 485 -10.78 30.67 -6.49
C GLU A 485 -9.52 30.06 -5.88
N MET A 486 -9.56 29.77 -4.58
CA MET A 486 -8.50 29.08 -3.86
C MET A 486 -9.07 27.80 -3.22
N LEU A 487 -8.65 26.66 -3.75
CA LEU A 487 -9.05 25.35 -3.29
C LEU A 487 -7.90 24.69 -2.51
N ASN A 488 -8.16 24.35 -1.24
CA ASN A 488 -7.24 23.60 -0.39
C ASN A 488 -7.84 22.23 -0.10
N VAL A 489 -7.08 21.16 -0.33
CA VAL A 489 -7.49 19.78 -0.03
C VAL A 489 -6.47 19.14 0.88
N PHE A 490 -6.87 18.82 2.10
CA PHE A 490 -6.09 18.04 3.05
C PHE A 490 -6.66 16.63 3.09
N ARG A 491 -5.83 15.61 2.91
CA ARG A 491 -6.29 14.21 2.90
C ARG A 491 -5.34 13.30 3.66
N ALA A 492 -5.89 12.46 4.53
CA ALA A 492 -5.17 11.40 5.22
C ALA A 492 -5.75 10.05 4.82
N GLU A 493 -4.92 9.15 4.30
CA GLU A 493 -5.31 7.80 3.87
C GLU A 493 -4.62 6.74 4.73
N LEU A 494 -5.41 5.86 5.33
CA LEU A 494 -4.96 4.67 6.05
C LEU A 494 -5.25 3.44 5.19
N PRO A 495 -4.24 2.80 4.59
CA PRO A 495 -4.42 1.52 3.93
C PRO A 495 -4.74 0.43 4.96
N LEU A 496 -5.71 -0.42 4.64
CA LEU A 496 -6.21 -1.53 5.45
C LEU A 496 -6.04 -2.86 4.70
N PRO A 497 -6.12 -4.01 5.39
CA PRO A 497 -6.11 -5.33 4.72
C PRO A 497 -7.23 -5.49 3.68
N LEU A 498 -7.11 -6.51 2.82
CA LEU A 498 -8.12 -6.87 1.81
C LEU A 498 -8.41 -5.79 0.75
N GLY A 499 -7.44 -4.91 0.48
CA GLY A 499 -7.58 -3.86 -0.54
C GLY A 499 -8.46 -2.69 -0.09
N LEU A 500 -8.68 -2.53 1.22
CA LEU A 500 -9.45 -1.43 1.77
C LEU A 500 -8.55 -0.22 2.06
N THR A 501 -9.09 0.99 1.97
CA THR A 501 -8.44 2.24 2.39
C THR A 501 -9.48 3.14 3.04
N LEU A 502 -9.21 3.56 4.28
CA LEU A 502 -9.99 4.60 4.96
C LEU A 502 -9.34 5.96 4.69
N ALA A 503 -10.13 6.95 4.27
CA ALA A 503 -9.63 8.29 4.01
C ALA A 503 -10.48 9.36 4.69
N ALA A 504 -9.83 10.29 5.38
CA ALA A 504 -10.43 11.54 5.85
C ALA A 504 -9.94 12.69 4.99
N GLU A 505 -10.84 13.56 4.56
CA GLU A 505 -10.54 14.67 3.65
C GLU A 505 -11.24 15.96 4.10
N VAL A 506 -10.54 17.08 4.00
CA VAL A 506 -11.09 18.42 4.22
C VAL A 506 -10.79 19.25 2.98
N GLN A 507 -11.84 19.67 2.29
CA GLN A 507 -11.79 20.55 1.13
C GLN A 507 -12.28 21.94 1.55
N MET A 508 -11.49 22.97 1.33
CA MET A 508 -11.85 24.37 1.57
C MET A 508 -11.77 25.13 0.25
N ASP A 509 -12.89 25.70 -0.19
CA ASP A 509 -13.06 26.47 -1.41
C ASP A 509 -13.42 27.92 -1.06
N ASP A 510 -12.56 28.86 -1.45
CA ASP A 510 -12.72 30.30 -1.24
C ASP A 510 -12.67 30.99 -2.60
N ASN A 511 -13.83 31.41 -3.12
CA ASN A 511 -13.94 32.17 -4.36
C ASN A 511 -14.15 33.64 -4.04
N ALA A 512 -13.10 34.43 -4.24
CA ALA A 512 -13.16 35.88 -4.15
C ALA A 512 -13.60 36.47 -5.50
N SER A 513 -14.70 37.23 -5.52
CA SER A 513 -15.19 37.89 -6.73
C SER A 513 -15.40 39.38 -6.50
N ASN A 514 -15.16 40.19 -7.53
CA ASN A 514 -15.54 41.61 -7.49
C ASN A 514 -17.06 41.82 -7.63
N ILE A 515 -17.83 40.75 -7.91
CA ILE A 515 -19.29 40.76 -7.94
C ILE A 515 -19.80 39.91 -6.77
N ALA A 516 -20.55 40.55 -5.86
CA ALA A 516 -20.94 39.96 -4.58
C ALA A 516 -21.68 38.62 -4.69
N VAL A 517 -22.52 38.42 -5.72
CA VAL A 517 -23.28 37.16 -5.89
C VAL A 517 -22.39 35.94 -6.20
N PHE A 518 -21.16 36.16 -6.66
CA PHE A 518 -20.21 35.10 -6.97
C PHE A 518 -19.13 34.93 -5.89
N ASP A 519 -19.08 35.79 -4.88
CA ASP A 519 -18.13 35.67 -3.77
C ASP A 519 -18.65 34.69 -2.72
N TYR A 520 -17.94 33.60 -2.44
CA TYR A 520 -18.40 32.58 -1.50
C TYR A 520 -17.26 31.83 -0.82
N LYS A 521 -17.59 31.20 0.31
CA LYS A 521 -16.74 30.22 0.99
C LYS A 521 -17.51 28.92 1.24
N ARG A 522 -16.83 27.79 1.09
CA ARG A 522 -17.40 26.46 1.28
C ARG A 522 -16.34 25.51 1.84
N THR A 523 -16.71 24.74 2.84
CA THR A 523 -15.87 23.67 3.38
C THR A 523 -16.64 22.35 3.33
N VAL A 524 -16.02 21.33 2.77
CA VAL A 524 -16.54 19.96 2.75
C VAL A 524 -15.60 19.05 3.52
N ASN A 525 -16.09 18.44 4.59
CA ASN A 525 -15.36 17.44 5.37
C ASN A 525 -15.92 16.07 5.00
N SER A 526 -15.08 15.10 4.66
CA SER A 526 -15.53 13.75 4.32
C SER A 526 -14.73 12.65 4.98
N LEU A 527 -15.40 11.52 5.20
CA LEU A 527 -14.80 10.27 5.66
C LEU A 527 -15.29 9.15 4.74
N THR A 528 -14.35 8.49 4.07
CA THR A 528 -14.65 7.51 3.02
C THR A 528 -13.91 6.20 3.23
N LEU A 529 -14.58 5.09 2.92
CA LEU A 529 -14.00 3.77 2.81
C LEU A 529 -14.00 3.37 1.34
N THR A 530 -12.82 3.01 0.83
CA THR A 530 -12.61 2.58 -0.55
C THR A 530 -12.13 1.14 -0.56
N TRP A 531 -12.73 0.30 -1.40
CA TRP A 531 -12.27 -1.05 -1.70
C TRP A 531 -11.76 -1.11 -3.13
N THR A 532 -10.60 -1.73 -3.35
CA THR A 532 -9.99 -1.93 -4.67
C THR A 532 -9.74 -3.41 -4.92
N TYR A 533 -10.18 -3.90 -6.08
CA TYR A 533 -10.08 -5.31 -6.49
C TYR A 533 -8.81 -5.67 -7.25
#